data_AF-A0A6N2DUM8-F1
#
_entry.id   AF-A0A6N2DUM8-F1
#
_cell.length_a   1.000
_cell.length_b   1.000
_cell.length_c   1.000
_cell.angle_alpha   90.00
_cell.angle_beta   90.00
_cell.angle_gamma   90.00
#
_symmetry.space_group_name_H-M   'P 1'
#
loop_
_entity.id
_entity.type
_entity.pdbx_description
1 polymer ?
#
loop_
_entity_poly.entity_id
_entity_poly.type
_entity_poly.pdbx_seq_one_letter_code
_entity_poly.pdbx_strand_id
1 'polypeptide(L)' 'MEPEDLEPRAKKPALRNLEIMSIEALRVYIGELEAEIARARAEIAAKETARDSAAGLFRT' A
#
# COMPACT_ATOMS: atom_id res chain seq x y z
N MET A 1 31.58 -9.85 8.04
CA MET A 1 30.82 -9.11 7.02
C MET A 1 30.22 -10.20 6.12
N GLU A 2 28.93 -10.48 6.28
CA GLU A 2 28.24 -11.53 5.52
C GLU A 2 27.97 -11.03 4.10
N PRO A 3 28.18 -11.86 3.05
CA PRO A 3 28.08 -11.46 1.64
C PRO A 3 26.66 -11.17 1.15
N GLU A 4 25.66 -11.16 2.04
CA GLU A 4 24.24 -10.92 1.72
C GLU A 4 23.90 -9.42 1.58
N ASP A 5 24.83 -8.52 1.92
CA ASP A 5 24.61 -7.06 1.92
C ASP A 5 24.93 -6.38 0.57
N LEU A 6 25.11 -7.16 -0.51
CA LEU A 6 25.55 -6.65 -1.83
C LEU A 6 24.52 -6.84 -2.96
N GLU A 7 23.27 -7.18 -2.66
CA GLU A 7 22.22 -7.14 -3.68
C GLU A 7 21.84 -5.68 -4.00
N PRO A 8 21.83 -5.25 -5.28
CA PRO A 8 21.39 -3.92 -5.64
C PRO A 8 19.95 -3.73 -5.18
N ARG A 9 19.72 -2.89 -4.17
CA ARG A 9 18.38 -2.53 -3.71
C ARG A 9 17.61 -2.03 -4.92
N ALA A 10 16.58 -2.76 -5.33
CA ALA A 10 15.77 -2.42 -6.49
C ALA A 10 15.37 -0.95 -6.40
N LYS A 11 15.71 -0.17 -7.43
CA LYS A 11 15.37 1.26 -7.46
C LYS A 11 13.85 1.37 -7.33
N LYS A 12 13.40 2.22 -6.41
CA LYS A 12 11.97 2.51 -6.25
C LYS A 12 11.39 2.89 -7.63
N PRO A 13 10.21 2.38 -8.00
CA PRO A 13 9.56 2.77 -9.23
C PRO A 13 9.48 4.30 -9.31
N ALA A 14 9.87 4.86 -10.45
CA ALA A 14 9.74 6.30 -10.66
C ALA A 14 8.26 6.70 -10.57
N LEU A 15 7.98 7.82 -9.90
CA LEU A 15 6.63 8.39 -9.87
C LEU A 15 6.21 8.76 -11.31
N ARG A 16 4.90 8.62 -11.58
CA ARG A 16 4.32 9.08 -12.83
C ARG A 16 4.57 10.58 -12.98
N ASN A 17 5.02 11.04 -14.15
CA ASN A 17 5.13 12.47 -14.41
C ASN A 17 3.72 13.02 -14.68
N LEU A 18 3.17 13.76 -13.70
CA LEU A 18 1.82 14.31 -13.78
C LEU A 18 1.72 15.54 -14.70
N GLU A 19 2.82 16.26 -14.94
CA GLU A 19 2.82 17.50 -15.74
C GLU A 19 2.48 17.24 -17.21
N ILE A 20 2.82 16.05 -17.72
CA ILE A 20 2.58 15.65 -19.11
C ILE A 20 1.22 14.98 -19.32
N MET A 21 0.45 14.76 -18.26
CA MET A 21 -0.84 14.07 -18.33
C MET A 21 -1.97 15.04 -18.65
N SER A 22 -2.95 14.60 -19.45
CA SER A 22 -4.18 15.36 -19.66
C SER A 22 -5.05 15.36 -18.40
N ILE A 23 -5.98 16.31 -18.29
CA ILE A 23 -6.95 16.37 -17.18
C ILE A 23 -7.75 15.06 -17.07
N GLU A 24 -8.15 14.48 -18.20
CA GLU A 24 -8.87 13.20 -18.22
C GLU A 24 -8.00 12.06 -17.68
N ALA A 25 -6.75 11.96 -18.12
CA ALA A 25 -5.81 10.96 -17.64
C ALA A 25 -5.53 11.12 -16.13
N LEU A 26 -5.47 12.35 -15.63
CA LEU A 26 -5.33 12.62 -14.19
C LEU A 26 -6.57 12.17 -13.39
N ARG A 27 -7.79 12.37 -13.92
CA ARG A 27 -9.02 11.87 -13.29
C ARG A 27 -9.04 10.35 -13.20
N VAL A 28 -8.63 9.66 -14.26
CA VAL A 28 -8.52 8.19 -14.26
C VAL A 28 -7.49 7.73 -13.24
N TYR A 29 -6.30 8.34 -13.25
CA TYR A 29 -5.22 8.00 -12.32
C TYR A 29 -5.62 8.19 -10.86
N ILE A 30 -6.33 9.28 -10.54
CA ILE A 30 -6.89 9.51 -9.20
C ILE A 30 -7.88 8.38 -8.84
N GLY A 31 -8.80 8.03 -9.75
CA GLY A 31 -9.76 6.95 -9.49
C GLY A 31 -9.10 5.60 -9.20
N GLU A 32 -8.02 5.25 -9.91
CA GLU A 32 -7.24 4.05 -9.66
C GLU A 32 -6.58 4.07 -8.26
N LEU A 33 -5.98 5.20 -7.89
CA LEU A 33 -5.37 5.36 -6.57
C LEU A 33 -6.41 5.31 -5.43
N GLU A 34 -7.57 5.93 -5.61
CA GLU A 34 -8.66 5.89 -4.63
C GLU A 34 -9.21 4.48 -4.44
N ALA A 35 -9.35 3.70 -5.52
CA ALA A 35 -9.74 2.30 -5.45
C ALA A 35 -8.71 1.46 -4.68
N GLU A 36 -7.42 1.71 -4.91
CA GLU A 36 -6.35 1.05 -4.16
C GLU A 36 -6.37 1.40 -2.67
N ILE A 37 -6.57 2.69 -2.35
CA ILE A 37 -6.72 3.15 -0.96
C ILE A 37 -7.91 2.46 -0.30
N ALA A 38 -9.04 2.33 -0.98
CA ALA A 38 -10.21 1.65 -0.46
C ALA A 38 -9.91 0.17 -0.16
N ARG A 39 -9.22 -0.54 -1.07
CA ARG A 39 -8.78 -1.92 -0.85
C ARG A 39 -7.86 -2.05 0.37
N ALA A 40 -6.85 -1.20 0.47
CA ALA A 40 -5.90 -1.20 1.58
C ALA A 40 -6.61 -0.95 2.92
N ARG A 41 -7.56 -0.01 2.97
CA ARG A 41 -8.37 0.26 4.17
C ARG A 41 -9.20 -0.95 4.59
N ALA A 42 -9.81 -1.66 3.64
CA ALA A 42 -10.58 -2.87 3.93
C ALA A 42 -9.69 -3.97 4.55
N GLU A 43 -8.50 -4.19 4.00
CA GLU A 43 -7.52 -5.14 4.55
C GLU A 43 -7.05 -4.75 5.96
N ILE A 44 -6.82 -3.46 6.21
CA ILE A 44 -6.45 -2.97 7.55
C ILE A 44 -7.57 -3.27 8.55
N ALA A 45 -8.82 -2.92 8.22
CA ALA A 45 -9.97 -3.16 9.09
C ALA A 45 -10.14 -4.67 9.42
N ALA A 46 -9.93 -5.54 8.43
CA ALA A 46 -9.95 -6.99 8.65
C ALA A 46 -8.85 -7.44 9.62
N LYS A 47 -7.63 -6.92 9.49
CA LYS A 47 -6.50 -7.25 10.37
C LYS A 47 -6.68 -6.71 11.79
N GLU A 48 -7.23 -5.51 11.93
CA GLU A 48 -7.56 -4.92 13.25
C GLU A 48 -8.61 -5.76 13.97
N THR A 49 -9.68 -6.16 13.26
CA THR A 49 -10.72 -7.05 13.80
C THR A 49 -10.13 -8.37 14.30
N ALA A 50 -9.24 -8.99 13.51
CA ALA A 50 -8.57 -10.22 13.90
C ALA A 50 -7.68 -10.03 15.14
N ARG A 51 -6.91 -8.94 15.20
CA ARG A 51 -6.06 -8.60 16.35
C ARG A 51 -6.88 -8.41 17.63
N ASP A 52 -7.97 -7.67 17.55
CA ASP A 52 -8.79 -7.33 18.72
C ASP A 52 -9.57 -8.56 19.21
N SER A 53 -10.02 -9.43 18.29
CA SER A 53 -10.60 -10.74 18.62
C SER A 53 -9.59 -11.62 19.37
N ALA A 54 -8.34 -11.69 18.88
CA ALA A 54 -7.28 -12.42 19.57
C ALA A 54 -6.99 -11.83 20.96
N ALA A 55 -6.89 -10.51 21.09
CA ALA A 55 -6.66 -9.85 22.37
C ALA A 55 -7.80 -10.07 23.39
N GLY A 56 -9.03 -10.31 22.94
CA GLY A 56 -10.15 -10.69 23.80
C GLY A 56 -10.06 -12.13 24.31
N LEU A 57 -9.54 -13.06 23.50
CA LEU A 57 -9.37 -14.47 23.86
C LEU A 57 -8.29 -14.70 24.93
N PHE A 58 -7.26 -13.84 25.00
CA PHE A 58 -6.19 -13.92 26.01
C PHE A 58 -6.51 -13.14 27.31
N ARG A 59 -7.71 -12.58 27.44
CA ARG A 59 -8.14 -11.78 28.62
C ARG A 59 -8.99 -12.55 29.64
N THR A 60 -8.94 -13.88 29.61
CA THR A 60 -9.47 -14.79 30.65
C THR A 60 -8.36 -15.27 31.56
#